data_AF-A0A5E7BII4-F1
#
_entry.id   AF-A0A5E7BII4-F1
#
_cell.length_a   1.000
_cell.length_b   1.000
_cell.length_c   1.000
_cell.angle_alpha   90.00
_cell.angle_beta   90.00
_cell.angle_gamma   90.00
#
_symmetry.space_group_name_H-M   'P 1'
#
loop_
_entity.id
_entity.type
_entity.pdbx_description
1 polymer ?
#
loop_
_entity_poly.entity_id
_entity_poly.type
_entity_poly.pdbx_seq_one_letter_code
_entity_poly.pdbx_strand_id
1 'polypeptide(L)'
;MALRRELSLFITDCIKKLGLKQVEAAARLNVPQSRVCELANGNIEKFTVDAMMDMLDKLGFRTHVSLPSNEAGASAQIVVKPPPVC
;
A
#
# COMPACT_ATOMS: atom_id res chain seq x y z
N MET A 1 0.55 -10.44 12.69
CA MET A 1 0.03 -9.81 11.45
C MET A 1 0.27 -8.29 11.50
N ALA A 2 1.53 -7.82 11.54
CA ALA A 2 1.82 -6.37 11.53
C ALA A 2 1.85 -5.81 10.09
N LEU A 3 2.45 -6.56 9.17
CA LEU A 3 2.74 -6.13 7.80
C LEU A 3 1.52 -5.70 6.98
N ARG A 4 0.45 -6.50 6.95
CA ARG A 4 -0.78 -6.18 6.20
C ARG A 4 -1.45 -4.92 6.73
N ARG A 5 -1.38 -4.71 8.05
CA ARG A 5 -1.92 -3.52 8.70
C ARG A 5 -1.12 -2.28 8.31
N GLU A 6 0.22 -2.36 8.39
CA GLU A 6 1.11 -1.27 7.97
C GLU A 6 0.92 -0.92 6.49
N LEU A 7 0.85 -1.91 5.61
CA LEU A 7 0.57 -1.70 4.18
C LEU A 7 -0.79 -1.03 3.95
N SER A 8 -1.84 -1.47 4.65
CA SER A 8 -3.17 -0.87 4.51
C SER A 8 -3.20 0.61 4.93
N LEU A 9 -2.51 0.95 6.02
CA LEU A 9 -2.37 2.32 6.48
C LEU A 9 -1.58 3.16 5.48
N PHE A 10 -0.49 2.60 4.96
CA PHE A 10 0.36 3.28 3.98
C PHE A 10 -0.39 3.55 2.66
N ILE A 11 -1.13 2.57 2.13
CA ILE A 11 -1.94 2.75 0.90
C ILE A 11 -3.02 3.81 1.13
N THR A 12 -3.71 3.76 2.27
CA THR A 12 -4.77 4.73 2.60
C THR A 12 -4.21 6.14 2.77
N ASP A 13 -3.04 6.28 3.38
CA ASP A 13 -2.32 7.55 3.51
C ASP A 13 -1.88 8.08 2.14
N CYS A 14 -1.38 7.21 1.25
CA CYS A 14 -1.02 7.59 -0.12
C CYS A 14 -2.23 8.11 -0.91
N ILE A 15 -3.36 7.42 -0.85
CA ILE A 15 -4.62 7.86 -1.49
C ILE A 15 -5.01 9.26 -0.99
N LYS A 16 -4.92 9.50 0.33
CA LYS A 16 -5.20 10.80 0.94
C LYS A 16 -4.22 11.89 0.50
N LYS A 17 -2.92 11.60 0.49
CA LYS A 17 -1.87 12.54 0.05
C LYS A 17 -1.99 12.93 -1.42
N LEU A 18 -2.45 12.01 -2.26
CA LEU A 18 -2.75 12.26 -3.67
C LEU A 18 -4.06 13.04 -3.88
N GLY A 19 -4.83 13.30 -2.81
CA GLY A 19 -6.12 14.00 -2.87
C GLY A 19 -7.23 13.19 -3.56
N LEU A 20 -7.04 11.88 -3.73
CA LEU A 20 -7.95 11.03 -4.48
C LEU A 20 -9.19 10.68 -3.67
N LYS A 21 -10.36 10.86 -4.27
CA LYS A 21 -11.61 10.29 -3.74
C LYS A 21 -11.61 8.78 -3.96
N GLN A 22 -12.41 8.04 -3.18
CA GLN A 22 -12.46 6.57 -3.28
C GLN A 22 -12.73 6.07 -4.71
N VAL A 23 -13.57 6.78 -5.47
CA VAL A 23 -13.91 6.43 -6.86
C VAL A 23 -12.71 6.64 -7.79
N GLU A 24 -11.95 7.72 -7.61
CA GLU A 24 -10.75 8.02 -8.39
C GLU A 24 -9.61 7.06 -8.05
N ALA A 25 -9.45 6.75 -6.76
CA ALA A 25 -8.51 5.73 -6.30
C ALA A 25 -8.87 4.36 -6.88
N ALA A 26 -10.15 4.00 -6.92
CA ALA A 26 -10.62 2.74 -7.51
C ALA A 26 -10.31 2.66 -9.01
N ALA A 27 -10.57 3.74 -9.75
CA ALA A 27 -10.22 3.83 -11.16
C ALA A 27 -8.70 3.70 -11.39
N ARG A 28 -7.89 4.39 -10.57
CA ARG A 28 -6.42 4.36 -10.68
C ARG A 28 -5.82 3.01 -10.31
N LEU A 29 -6.39 2.35 -9.29
CA LEU A 29 -6.00 1.01 -8.85
C LEU A 29 -6.56 -0.10 -9.74
N ASN A 30 -7.45 0.24 -10.68
CA ASN A 30 -8.19 -0.71 -11.51
C ASN A 30 -8.88 -1.79 -10.67
N VAL A 31 -9.63 -1.34 -9.66
CA VAL A 31 -10.44 -2.19 -8.77
C VAL A 31 -11.82 -1.54 -8.58
N PRO A 32 -12.86 -2.30 -8.17
CA PRO A 32 -14.15 -1.69 -7.86
C PRO A 32 -14.04 -0.76 -6.64
N GLN A 33 -14.88 0.28 -6.57
CA GLN A 33 -14.91 1.22 -5.45
C GLN A 33 -15.13 0.53 -4.10
N SER A 34 -15.95 -0.53 -4.06
CA SER A 34 -16.15 -1.35 -2.86
C SER A 34 -14.84 -1.88 -2.30
N ARG A 35 -13.87 -2.21 -3.15
CA ARG A 35 -12.55 -2.69 -2.73
C ARG A 35 -11.74 -1.61 -2.03
N VAL A 36 -11.79 -0.37 -2.51
CA VAL A 36 -11.14 0.77 -1.84
C VAL A 36 -11.82 1.08 -0.51
N CYS A 37 -13.14 0.97 -0.45
CA CYS A 37 -13.91 1.12 0.79
C CYS A 37 -13.55 0.03 1.81
N GLU A 38 -13.43 -1.23 1.38
CA GLU A 38 -13.00 -2.33 2.24
C GLU A 38 -11.61 -2.09 2.84
N LEU A 39 -10.66 -1.60 2.01
CA LEU A 39 -9.31 -1.26 2.44
C LEU A 39 -9.31 -0.12 3.47
N ALA A 40 -10.06 0.96 3.19
CA ALA A 40 -10.18 2.13 4.06
C ALA A 40 -10.86 1.81 5.40
N ASN A 41 -11.82 0.89 5.40
CA ASN A 41 -12.51 0.41 6.60
C ASN A 41 -11.70 -0.62 7.40
N GLY A 42 -10.49 -0.97 6.97
CA GLY A 42 -9.61 -1.87 7.70
C GLY A 42 -9.93 -3.35 7.54
N ASN A 43 -10.67 -3.76 6.49
CA ASN A 43 -10.92 -5.18 6.17
C ASN A 43 -9.68 -5.85 5.54
N ILE A 44 -8.51 -5.69 6.17
CA ILE A 44 -7.18 -6.08 5.66
C ILE A 44 -7.04 -7.58 5.42
N GLU A 45 -7.84 -8.39 6.10
CA GLU A 45 -7.90 -9.84 5.97
C GLU A 45 -8.43 -10.31 4.61
N LYS A 46 -9.16 -9.45 3.90
CA LYS A 46 -9.60 -9.71 2.52
C LYS A 46 -8.50 -9.45 1.49
N PHE A 47 -7.33 -8.97 1.90
CA PHE A 47 -6.24 -8.56 1.00
C PHE A 47 -5.01 -9.41 1.25
N THR A 48 -4.43 -9.91 0.17
CA THR A 48 -3.09 -10.52 0.20
C THR A 48 -2.04 -9.42 0.22
N VAL A 49 -0.84 -9.74 0.73
CA VAL A 49 0.30 -8.81 0.68
C VAL A 49 0.64 -8.46 -0.77
N ASP A 50 0.56 -9.45 -1.66
CA ASP A 50 0.78 -9.28 -3.11
C ASP A 50 -0.18 -8.26 -3.73
N ALA A 51 -1.49 -8.36 -3.45
CA ALA A 51 -2.47 -7.40 -3.94
C ALA A 51 -2.23 -5.98 -3.39
N MET A 52 -1.74 -5.86 -2.15
CA MET A 52 -1.37 -4.57 -1.57
C MET A 52 -0.12 -3.98 -2.26
N MET A 53 0.84 -4.81 -2.66
CA MET A 53 2.02 -4.37 -3.40
C MET A 53 1.65 -3.90 -4.82
N ASP A 54 0.77 -4.63 -5.52
CA ASP A 54 0.23 -4.23 -6.84
C ASP A 54 -0.51 -2.88 -6.76
N MET A 55 -1.27 -2.66 -5.67
CA MET A 55 -1.93 -1.37 -5.45
C MET A 55 -0.94 -0.21 -5.28
N LEU A 56 0.19 -0.44 -4.61
CA LEU A 56 1.24 0.59 -4.45
C LEU A 56 1.92 0.90 -5.79
N ASP A 57 2.20 -0.12 -6.59
CA ASP A 57 2.76 0.04 -7.94
C ASP A 57 1.85 0.90 -8.83
N LYS A 58 0.54 0.60 -8.86
CA LYS A 58 -0.47 1.36 -9.62
C LYS A 58 -0.67 2.79 -9.14
N LEU A 59 -0.40 3.08 -7.86
CA LEU A 59 -0.39 4.44 -7.34
C LEU A 59 0.88 5.22 -7.74
N GLY A 60 1.86 4.56 -8.37
CA GLY A 60 3.13 5.13 -8.80
C GLY A 60 4.22 5.07 -7.74
N PHE A 61 4.01 4.31 -6.67
CA PHE A 61 5.02 4.13 -5.62
C PHE A 61 5.89 2.92 -5.92
N ARG A 62 7.21 3.12 -5.89
CA ARG A 62 8.15 2.01 -6.03
C ARG A 62 8.32 1.35 -4.67
N THR A 63 7.81 0.13 -4.52
CA THR A 63 7.98 -0.70 -3.33
C THR A 63 9.33 -1.41 -3.39
N HIS A 64 10.17 -1.17 -2.39
CA HIS A 64 11.45 -1.86 -2.25
C HIS A 64 11.42 -2.68 -0.96
N VAL A 65 11.48 -4.01 -1.10
CA VAL A 65 11.60 -4.89 0.06
C VAL A 65 13.08 -5.10 0.34
N SER A 66 13.57 -4.54 1.45
CA SER A 66 14.94 -4.74 1.90
C SER A 66 14.94 -5.72 3.06
N LEU A 67 15.47 -6.91 2.84
CA LEU A 67 15.74 -7.88 3.90
C LEU A 67 17.12 -7.56 4.48
N PRO A 68 17.22 -7.20 5.78
CA PRO A 68 18.53 -7.05 6.41
C PRO A 68 19.23 -8.41 6.38
N SER A 69 20.41 -8.46 5.76
CA SER A 69 21.24 -9.65 5.75
C SER A 69 21.87 -9.81 7.13
N ASN A 70 21.22 -10.63 7.96
CA ASN A 70 21.75 -11.21 9.20
C ASN A 70 22.44 -10.25 10.18
N GLU A 71 21.64 -9.50 10.94
CA GLU A 71 22.01 -9.09 12.30
C GLU A 71 20.82 -9.39 13.22
N ALA A 72 21.08 -10.14 14.29
CA ALA A 72 20.11 -10.57 15.27
C ALA A 72 19.37 -9.36 15.86
N GLY A 73 18.16 -9.08 15.36
CA GLY A 73 17.32 -7.96 15.80
C GLY A 73 16.83 -7.01 14.69
N ALA A 74 17.27 -7.18 13.44
CA ALA A 74 16.82 -6.31 12.36
C ALA A 74 15.48 -6.79 11.76
N SER A 75 14.39 -6.09 12.08
CA SER A 75 13.09 -6.27 11.44
C SER A 75 13.16 -5.92 9.95
N ALA A 76 12.61 -6.78 9.08
CA ALA A 76 12.47 -6.49 7.66
C ALA A 76 11.69 -5.19 7.46
N GLN A 77 12.25 -4.25 6.69
CA GLN A 77 11.61 -2.95 6.42
C GLN A 77 11.21 -2.87 4.95
N ILE A 78 9.94 -2.54 4.70
CA ILE A 78 9.47 -2.19 3.35
C ILE A 78 9.69 -0.69 3.17
N VAL A 79 10.61 -0.33 2.28
CA VAL A 79 10.86 1.07 1.92
C VAL A 79 9.99 1.40 0.71
N VAL A 80 9.01 2.28 0.91
CA VAL A 80 8.17 2.78 -0.20
C VAL A 80 8.64 4.18 -0.56
N LYS A 81 9.19 4.36 -1.77
CA LYS A 81 9.61 5.68 -2.25
C LYS A 81 8.44 6.36 -2.97
N PRO A 82 8.10 7.62 -2.64
CA PRO A 82 7.13 8.37 -3.42
C PRO A 82 7.60 8.55 -4.87
N PRO A 83 6.68 8.64 -5.84
CA PRO A 83 7.04 8.98 -7.20
C PRO A 83 7.79 10.33 -7.20
N PRO A 84 8.81 10.49 -8.07
CA PRO A 84 9.49 11.76 -8.22
C PRO A 84 8.45 12.81 -8.64
N VAL A 85 8.16 13.75 -7.75
CA VAL A 85 7.44 14.97 -8.08
C VAL A 85 8.41 15.83 -8.90
N CYS A 86 8.11 15.98 -10.18
CA CYS A 86 8.76 16.96 -11.06
C CYS A 86 8.34 18.38 -10.68
#